data_AF-A0A7V9SEU5-F1
#
_entry.id   AF-A0A7V9SEU5-F1
#
_cell.length_a   1.000
_cell.length_b   1.000
_cell.length_c   1.000
_cell.angle_alpha   90.00
_cell.angle_beta   90.00
_cell.angle_gamma   90.00
#
_symmetry.space_group_name_H-M   'P 1'
#
loop_
_entity.id
_entity.type
_entity.pdbx_description
1 polymer ?
#
loop_
_entity_poly.entity_id
_entity_poly.type
_entity_poly.pdbx_seq_one_letter_code
_entity_poly.pdbx_strand_id
1 'polypeptide(L)'
;MDDEDHARGAAEIVEAFDATWTMIDDRLRRWTSDDLAVEFSRERRTGTETFTRAWVIWHLIEHDLHHGGEISQILGSNGVSALTL
;
A
#
# COMPACT_ATOMS: atom_id res chain seq x y z
N MET A 1 -12.86 -7.34 -5.57
CA MET A 1 -12.86 -8.04 -4.27
C MET A 1 -12.06 -9.29 -4.52
N ASP A 2 -11.07 -9.59 -3.66
CA ASP A 2 -10.31 -10.83 -3.80
C ASP A 2 -11.24 -12.03 -3.71
N ASP A 3 -11.01 -13.02 -4.57
CA ASP A 3 -11.65 -14.32 -4.51
C ASP A 3 -10.81 -15.21 -3.61
N GLU A 4 -11.28 -15.45 -2.38
CA GLU A 4 -10.58 -16.26 -1.38
C GLU A 4 -10.41 -17.72 -1.85
N ASP A 5 -11.24 -18.18 -2.80
CA ASP A 5 -11.15 -19.51 -3.40
C ASP A 5 -10.14 -19.56 -4.57
N HIS A 6 -9.61 -18.42 -5.00
CA HIS A 6 -8.62 -18.31 -6.06
C HIS A 6 -7.48 -17.35 -5.69
N ALA A 7 -6.65 -17.78 -4.74
CA ALA A 7 -5.46 -17.05 -4.34
C ALA A 7 -4.54 -16.79 -5.56
N ARG A 8 -4.17 -15.51 -5.75
CA ARG A 8 -3.22 -15.09 -6.79
C ARG A 8 -1.87 -15.77 -6.57
N GLY A 9 -1.24 -16.19 -7.66
CA GLY A 9 0.12 -16.74 -7.60
C GLY A 9 1.15 -15.66 -7.24
N ALA A 10 2.29 -16.07 -6.68
CA ALA A 10 3.37 -15.14 -6.31
C ALA A 10 3.84 -14.27 -7.50
N ALA A 11 3.97 -14.85 -8.70
CA ALA A 11 4.38 -14.11 -9.89
C ALA A 11 3.37 -13.02 -10.30
N GLU A 12 2.08 -13.33 -10.19
CA GLU A 12 1.01 -12.38 -10.49
C GLU A 12 0.97 -11.22 -9.49
N ILE A 13 1.21 -11.54 -8.21
CA ILE A 13 1.32 -10.52 -7.15
C ILE A 13 2.52 -9.59 -7.41
N VAL A 14 3.68 -10.15 -7.76
CA VAL A 14 4.88 -9.36 -8.09
C VAL A 14 4.63 -8.45 -9.29
N GLU A 15 4.02 -8.97 -10.36
CA GLU A 15 3.67 -8.17 -11.54
C GLU A 15 2.70 -7.02 -11.19
N ALA A 16 1.70 -7.28 -10.36
CA ALA A 16 0.77 -6.26 -9.90
C ALA A 16 1.46 -5.18 -9.06
N PHE A 17 2.42 -5.56 -8.20
CA PHE A 17 3.23 -4.60 -7.46
C PHE A 17 4.11 -3.75 -8.37
N ASP A 18 4.79 -4.34 -9.35
CA ASP A 18 5.64 -3.59 -10.29
C ASP A 18 4.81 -2.57 -11.09
N ALA A 19 3.64 -2.98 -11.57
CA ALA A 19 2.74 -2.11 -12.31
C ALA A 19 2.21 -0.94 -11.46
N THR A 20 1.80 -1.22 -10.23
CA THR A 20 1.28 -0.20 -9.31
C THR A 20 2.39 0.74 -8.83
N TRP A 21 3.59 0.21 -8.53
CA TRP A 21 4.74 1.03 -8.14
C TRP A 21 5.18 1.97 -9.26
N THR A 22 5.22 1.51 -10.51
CA THR A 22 5.53 2.36 -11.66
C THR A 22 4.59 3.55 -11.76
N MET A 23 3.28 3.32 -11.55
CA MET A 23 2.29 4.40 -11.53
C MET A 23 2.53 5.37 -10.37
N ILE A 24 2.85 4.87 -9.18
CA ILE A 24 3.10 5.69 -7.99
C ILE A 24 4.37 6.55 -8.18
N ASP A 25 5.48 5.95 -8.62
CA ASP A 25 6.76 6.66 -8.85
C ASP A 25 6.59 7.81 -9.85
N ASP A 26 5.91 7.57 -10.97
CA ASP A 26 5.63 8.59 -11.98
C ASP A 26 4.79 9.77 -11.42
N ARG A 27 3.91 9.53 -10.45
CA ARG A 27 3.15 10.60 -9.78
C ARG A 27 4.01 11.35 -8.77
N LEU A 28 4.74 10.64 -7.92
CA LEU A 28 5.60 11.24 -6.90
C LEU A 28 6.68 12.14 -7.51
N ARG A 29 7.22 11.79 -8.68
CA ARG A 29 8.18 12.65 -9.42
C ARG A 29 7.61 13.97 -9.90
N ARG A 30 6.28 14.09 -10.04
CA ARG A 30 5.61 15.25 -10.62
C ARG A 30 4.89 16.11 -9.58
N TRP A 31 4.51 15.53 -8.44
CA TRP A 31 3.76 16.24 -7.42
C TRP A 31 4.62 17.24 -6.65
N THR A 32 4.06 18.43 -6.50
CA THR A 32 4.58 19.51 -5.65
C THR A 32 3.98 19.44 -4.25
N SER A 33 4.47 20.27 -3.33
CA SER A 33 3.85 20.40 -2.00
C SER A 33 2.37 20.82 -2.06
N ASP A 34 2.00 21.64 -3.04
CA ASP A 34 0.60 22.05 -3.24
C ASP A 34 -0.26 20.88 -3.73
N ASP A 35 0.28 20.03 -4.60
CA ASP A 35 -0.38 18.79 -5.02
C ASP A 35 -0.63 17.85 -3.84
N LEU A 36 0.30 17.82 -2.88
CA LEU A 36 0.19 16.98 -1.69
C LEU A 36 -0.89 17.47 -0.71
N ALA A 37 -1.21 18.76 -0.74
CA ALA A 37 -2.27 19.37 0.07
C ALA A 37 -3.68 19.14 -0.49
N VAL A 38 -3.82 18.61 -1.73
CA VAL A 38 -5.12 18.34 -2.34
C VAL A 38 -5.90 17.33 -1.50
N GLU A 39 -7.13 17.70 -1.17
CA GLU A 39 -8.08 16.89 -0.40
C GLU A 39 -8.95 16.01 -1.29
N PHE A 40 -9.36 14.87 -0.73
CA PHE A 40 -10.37 13.99 -1.29
C PHE A 40 -11.27 13.48 -0.17
N SER A 41 -12.57 13.55 -0.43
CA SER A 41 -13.60 13.10 0.49
C SER A 41 -14.20 11.79 0.03
N ARG A 42 -14.42 10.88 0.98
CA ARG A 42 -15.10 9.61 0.74
C ARG A 42 -16.29 9.50 1.69
N GLU A 43 -17.46 9.25 1.11
CA GLU A 43 -18.63 8.88 1.87
C GLU A 43 -18.47 7.46 2.43
N ARG A 44 -18.59 7.32 3.74
CA ARG A 44 -18.70 6.03 4.43
C ARG A 44 -20.01 5.97 5.20
N ARG A 45 -20.39 4.77 5.62
CA ARG A 45 -21.56 4.55 6.48
C ARG A 45 -21.49 5.35 7.80
N THR A 46 -20.29 5.70 8.26
CA THR A 46 -20.01 6.47 9.48
C THR A 46 -19.98 7.99 9.26
N GLY A 47 -20.09 8.46 8.02
CA GLY A 47 -19.98 9.86 7.63
C GLY A 47 -18.95 10.09 6.52
N THR A 48 -18.82 11.35 6.11
CA THR A 48 -17.80 11.81 5.16
C THR A 48 -16.45 11.92 5.85
N GLU A 49 -15.44 11.25 5.30
CA GLU A 49 -14.05 11.41 5.72
C GLU A 49 -13.26 12.13 4.63
N THR A 50 -12.45 13.12 5.01
CA THR A 50 -11.60 13.89 4.09
C THR A 50 -10.13 13.66 4.44
N PHE A 51 -9.33 13.42 3.42
CA PHE A 51 -7.90 13.14 3.54
C PHE A 51 -7.11 13.92 2.49
N THR A 52 -5.86 14.28 2.78
CA THR A 52 -4.94 14.88 1.81
C THR A 52 -4.09 13.82 1.12
N ARG A 53 -3.52 14.12 -0.05
CA ARG A 53 -2.60 13.19 -0.73
C ARG A 53 -1.40 12.83 0.14
N ALA A 54 -0.85 13.82 0.86
CA ALA A 54 0.18 13.58 1.86
C ALA A 54 -0.25 12.57 2.93
N TRP A 55 -1.47 12.69 3.45
CA TRP A 55 -1.99 11.74 4.43
C TRP A 55 -2.08 10.33 3.85
N VAL A 56 -2.58 10.16 2.62
CA VAL A 56 -2.67 8.84 1.99
C VAL A 56 -1.30 8.21 1.74
N ILE A 57 -0.33 8.99 1.27
CA ILE A 57 1.03 8.47 1.05
C ILE A 57 1.61 7.99 2.37
N TRP A 58 1.49 8.79 3.42
CA TRP A 58 1.99 8.41 4.74
C TRP A 58 1.29 7.17 5.28
N HIS A 59 -0.04 7.11 5.14
CA HIS A 59 -0.83 5.97 5.58
C HIS A 59 -0.49 4.68 4.82
N LEU A 60 -0.19 4.77 3.51
CA LEU A 60 0.27 3.63 2.72
C LEU A 60 1.64 3.12 3.22
N ILE A 61 2.57 4.02 3.52
CA ILE A 61 3.89 3.65 4.07
C ILE A 61 3.73 2.97 5.44
N GLU A 62 2.88 3.51 6.31
CA GLU A 62 2.57 2.91 7.62
C GLU A 62 2.00 1.49 7.46
N HIS A 63 1.05 1.32 6.53
CA HIS A 63 0.42 0.04 6.23
C HIS A 63 1.41 -1.00 5.71
N ASP A 64 2.29 -0.61 4.77
CA ASP A 64 3.30 -1.50 4.19
C ASP A 64 4.34 -1.93 5.23
N LEU A 65 4.75 -1.02 6.13
CA LEU A 65 5.64 -1.35 7.24
C LEU A 65 4.97 -2.31 8.24
N HIS A 66 3.69 -2.09 8.55
CA HIS A 66 2.93 -2.94 9.46
C HIS A 66 2.83 -4.38 8.94
N HIS A 67 2.34 -4.56 7.71
CA HIS A 67 2.21 -5.89 7.11
C HIS A 67 3.56 -6.52 6.78
N GLY A 68 4.56 -5.72 6.41
CA GLY A 68 5.95 -6.21 6.26
C GLY A 68 6.49 -6.81 7.56
N GLY A 69 6.12 -6.23 8.70
CA GLY A 69 6.40 -6.76 10.04
C GLY A 69 5.70 -8.09 10.31
N GLU A 70 4.39 -8.17 10.04
CA GLU A 70 3.61 -9.40 10.21
C GLU A 70 4.15 -10.56 9.34
N ILE A 71 4.46 -10.28 8.06
CA ILE A 71 5.05 -11.26 7.15
C ILE A 71 6.41 -11.73 7.69
N SER A 72 7.26 -10.80 8.11
CA SER A 72 8.57 -11.12 8.68
C SER A 72 8.48 -12.01 9.92
N GLN A 73 7.48 -11.76 10.78
CA GLN A 73 7.22 -12.58 11.96
C GLN A 73 6.79 -14.01 11.58
N ILE A 74 5.91 -14.14 10.58
CA ILE A 74 5.47 -15.45 10.07
C ILE A 74 6.64 -16.22 9.46
N LEU A 75 7.46 -15.57 8.63
CA LEU A 75 8.66 -16.18 8.04
C LEU A 75 9.62 -16.67 9.12
N GLY A 76 9.94 -15.82 10.10
CA GLY A 76 10.82 -16.17 11.22
C GLY A 76 10.29 -17.33 12.05
N SER A 77 8.97 -17.40 12.29
CA SER A 77 8.33 -18.51 13.00
C SER A 77 8.43 -19.85 12.25
N ASN A 78 8.66 -19.81 10.93
CA ASN A 78 8.86 -20.98 10.08
C ASN A 78 10.34 -21.23 9.72
N GLY A 79 11.28 -20.54 10.38
CA GLY A 79 12.72 -20.70 10.13
C GLY A 79 13.21 -20.09 8.82
N VAL A 80 12.40 -19.24 8.17
CA VAL A 80 12.76 -18.48 6.98
C VAL A 80 13.23 -17.08 7.38
N SER A 81 14.24 -16.55 6.71
CA SER A 81 14.72 -15.19 6.97
C SER A 81 13.61 -14.15 6.76
N ALA A 82 13.58 -13.14 7.64
CA ALA A 82 12.68 -12.01 7.54
C ALA A 82 12.92 -11.18 6.26
N LEU A 83 11.94 -10.34 5.91
CA LEU A 83 12.09 -9.40 4.81
C LEU A 83 13.22 -8.40 5.13
N THR A 84 13.96 -8.01 4.09
CA THR A 84 14.85 -6.84 4.17
C THR A 84 14.02 -5.64 3.72
N LEU A 85 13.61 -4.81 4.68
CA LEU A 85 12.86 -3.58 4.47
C LEU A 85 13.81 -2.37 4.42
#